data_AF-A0A520DFP7-F1
#
_entry.id   AF-A0A520DFP7-F1
#
_cell.length_a   1.000
_cell.length_b   1.000
_cell.length_c   1.000
_cell.angle_alpha   90.00
_cell.angle_beta   90.00
_cell.angle_gamma   90.00
#
_symmetry.space_group_name_H-M   'P 1'
#
loop_
_entity.id
_entity.type
_entity.pdbx_description
1 polymer ?
#
loop_
_entity_poly.entity_id
_entity_poly.type
_entity_poly.pdbx_seq_one_letter_code
_entity_poly.pdbx_strand_id
1 'polypeptide(L)' 'MDNKAKQDGRDDSKVDLNDPNEVSYAAQQAGVTMQEYKEYAKASGSSSRRVIADYILKKKSK' A
#
# COMPACT_ATOMS: atom_id res chain seq x y z
N MET A 1 -9.48 31.53 -5.43
CA MET A 1 -10.56 30.61 -5.81
C MET A 1 -10.05 29.20 -5.64
N ASP A 2 -10.47 28.62 -4.52
CA ASP A 2 -10.64 27.21 -4.15
C ASP A 2 -9.63 26.16 -4.63
N ASN A 3 -8.94 25.59 -3.63
CA ASN A 3 -8.08 24.41 -3.71
C ASN A 3 -8.73 23.27 -4.50
N LYS A 4 -8.46 23.19 -5.81
CA LYS A 4 -8.71 21.99 -6.63
C LYS A 4 -7.80 20.80 -6.30
N ALA A 5 -6.92 20.93 -5.29
CA ALA A 5 -5.97 19.90 -4.85
C ALA A 5 -6.54 18.88 -3.84
N LYS A 6 -7.86 18.72 -3.76
CA LYS A 6 -8.50 17.75 -2.85
C LYS A 6 -9.53 16.89 -3.58
N GLN A 7 -9.23 16.44 -4.81
CA GLN A 7 -9.76 15.15 -5.23
C GLN A 7 -8.96 14.10 -4.48
N ASP A 8 -9.44 13.81 -3.27
CA ASP A 8 -8.94 12.78 -2.37
C ASP A 8 -9.25 11.41 -2.96
N GLY A 9 -8.62 11.06 -4.10
CA GLY A 9 -8.59 9.71 -4.67
C GLY A 9 -7.89 8.69 -3.77
N ARG A 10 -7.79 8.98 -2.46
CA ARG A 10 -7.21 8.16 -1.43
C ARG A 10 -8.09 6.98 -1.04
N ASP A 11 -9.36 6.96 -1.40
CA ASP A 11 -10.24 5.88 -0.93
C ASP A 11 -10.20 4.61 -1.81
N ASP A 12 -10.04 4.69 -3.13
CA ASP A 12 -9.91 3.48 -3.98
C ASP A 12 -8.52 2.81 -3.94
N SER A 13 -7.56 3.39 -3.20
CA SER A 13 -6.16 2.97 -3.25
C SER A 13 -5.61 2.44 -1.92
N LYS A 14 -6.46 2.30 -0.89
CA LYS A 14 -6.10 1.63 0.37
C LYS A 14 -6.27 0.12 0.26
N VAL A 15 -5.56 -0.61 1.10
CA VAL A 15 -5.69 -2.05 1.31
C VAL A 15 -6.17 -2.26 2.73
N ASP A 16 -7.28 -2.98 2.91
CA ASP A 16 -7.67 -3.45 4.22
C ASP A 16 -6.70 -4.56 4.67
N LEU A 17 -5.88 -4.25 5.66
CA LEU A 17 -4.90 -5.21 6.21
C LEU A 17 -5.55 -6.35 7.00
N ASN A 18 -6.85 -6.24 7.29
CA ASN A 18 -7.65 -7.28 7.91
C ASN A 18 -8.30 -8.20 6.88
N ASP A 19 -8.47 -7.76 5.63
CA ASP A 19 -8.97 -8.59 4.54
C ASP A 19 -7.82 -9.42 3.94
N PRO A 20 -7.80 -10.75 4.12
CA PRO A 20 -6.74 -11.59 3.59
C PRO A 20 -6.71 -11.62 2.06
N ASN A 21 -7.84 -11.42 1.37
CA ASN A 21 -7.90 -11.41 -0.09
C ASN A 21 -7.29 -10.13 -0.66
N GLU A 22 -7.60 -8.97 -0.07
CA GLU A 22 -6.98 -7.72 -0.51
C GLU A 22 -5.47 -7.69 -0.26
N VAL A 23 -5.04 -8.19 0.91
CA VAL A 23 -3.62 -8.29 1.24
C VAL A 23 -2.93 -9.29 0.33
N SER A 24 -3.54 -10.44 0.05
CA SER A 24 -3.00 -11.44 -0.89
C SER A 24 -2.82 -10.85 -2.28
N TYR A 25 -3.86 -10.20 -2.82
CA TYR A 25 -3.81 -9.55 -4.12
C TYR A 25 -2.71 -8.47 -4.18
N ALA A 26 -2.65 -7.59 -3.19
CA ALA A 26 -1.65 -6.53 -3.16
C ALA A 26 -0.22 -7.05 -2.95
N ALA A 27 -0.04 -8.09 -2.13
CA ALA A 27 1.24 -8.75 -1.91
C ALA A 27 1.75 -9.43 -3.19
N GLN A 28 0.85 -10.10 -3.94
CA GLN A 28 1.16 -10.66 -5.26
C GLN A 28 1.60 -9.58 -6.25
N GLN A 29 0.90 -8.45 -6.32
CA GLN A 29 1.29 -7.32 -7.18
C GLN A 29 2.67 -6.75 -6.82
N ALA A 30 3.00 -6.74 -5.52
CA ALA A 30 4.30 -6.28 -5.03
C ALA A 30 5.41 -7.36 -5.06
N GLY A 31 5.06 -8.61 -5.40
CA GLY A 31 5.96 -9.76 -5.40
C GLY A 31 6.57 -10.03 -4.03
N VAL A 32 5.75 -9.99 -2.98
CA VAL A 32 6.12 -10.30 -1.58
C VAL A 32 5.06 -11.23 -0.97
N THR A 33 5.33 -11.79 0.21
CA THR A 33 4.34 -12.56 0.96
C THR A 33 3.31 -11.66 1.67
N MET A 34 2.15 -12.21 2.05
CA MET A 34 1.13 -11.46 2.81
C MET A 34 1.67 -10.93 4.14
N GLN A 35 2.51 -11.69 4.83
CA GLN A 35 3.13 -11.26 6.09
C GLN A 35 4.06 -10.08 5.87
N GLU A 36 4.99 -10.19 4.92
CA GLU A 36 5.88 -9.09 4.55
C GLU A 36 5.09 -7.84 4.13
N TYR A 37 4.03 -8.01 3.33
CA TYR A 37 3.20 -6.88 2.91
C TYR A 37 2.60 -6.14 4.12
N LYS A 38 2.09 -6.87 5.13
CA LYS A 38 1.58 -6.26 6.37
C LYS A 38 2.68 -5.57 7.17
N GLU A 39 3.88 -6.13 7.21
CA GLU A 39 5.02 -5.49 7.86
C GLU A 39 5.44 -4.21 7.14
N TYR A 40 5.50 -4.23 5.80
CA TYR A 40 5.80 -3.05 4.99
C TYR A 40 4.71 -1.99 5.11
N ALA A 41 3.44 -2.39 5.22
CA ALA A 41 2.35 -1.47 5.53
C ALA A 41 2.56 -0.76 6.87
N LYS A 42 2.86 -1.51 7.93
CA LYS A 42 3.19 -0.94 9.25
C LYS A 42 4.43 -0.06 9.21
N ALA A 43 5.49 -0.50 8.53
CA ALA A 43 6.75 0.24 8.42
C ALA A 43 6.62 1.53 7.59
N SER A 44 5.74 1.53 6.58
CA SER A 44 5.43 2.72 5.77
C SER A 44 4.50 3.70 6.48
N GLY A 45 3.84 3.28 7.56
CA GLY A 45 2.85 4.08 8.28
C GLY A 45 1.56 4.34 7.49
N SER A 46 1.31 3.56 6.43
CA SER A 46 0.16 3.74 5.54
C SER A 46 -0.45 2.40 5.13
N SER A 47 -1.77 2.39 4.95
CA SER A 47 -2.50 1.31 4.29
C SER A 47 -2.66 1.53 2.78
N SER A 48 -2.08 2.59 2.21
CA SER A 48 -2.17 2.85 0.77
C SER A 48 -1.33 1.85 -0.01
N ARG A 49 -1.97 1.12 -0.94
CA ARG A 49 -1.31 0.13 -1.83
C ARG A 49 -0.09 0.72 -2.53
N ARG A 50 -0.22 1.96 -3.01
CA ARG A 50 0.85 2.67 -3.71
C ARG A 50 2.03 2.97 -2.79
N VAL A 51 1.77 3.50 -1.59
CA VAL A 51 2.81 3.83 -0.61
C VAL A 51 3.57 2.57 -0.17
N ILE A 52 2.83 1.46 0.03
CA ILE A 52 3.41 0.17 0.40
C ILE A 52 4.27 -0.38 -0.73
N ALA A 53 3.77 -0.35 -1.98
CA ALA A 53 4.54 -0.80 -3.14
C ALA A 53 5.82 0.03 -3.35
N ASP A 54 5.74 1.37 -3.24
CA ASP A 54 6.90 2.26 -3.30
C ASP A 54 7.94 1.92 -2.20
N TYR A 55 7.46 1.67 -0.97
CA TYR A 55 8.32 1.26 0.14
C TYR A 55 9.03 -0.07 -0.14
N ILE A 56 8.31 -1.05 -0.68
CA ILE A 56 8.86 -2.36 -1.06
C ILE A 56 9.91 -2.22 -2.16
N LEU A 57 9.63 -1.44 -3.21
CA LEU A 57 10.58 -1.18 -4.30
C LEU A 57 11.86 -0.52 -3.79
N LYS A 58 11.72 0.46 -2.88
CA LYS A 58 12.86 1.13 -2.24
C LYS A 58 13.70 0.18 -1.36
N LYS A 59 13.06 -0.80 -0.72
CA LYS A 59 13.74 -1.84 0.06
C LYS A 59 14.44 -2.89 -0.80
N LYS A 60 13.85 -3.26 -1.96
CA LYS A 60 14.45 -4.19 -2.92
C LYS A 60 15.61 -3.60 -3.72
N SER A 61 15.62 -2.28 -3.92
CA SER A 61 16.67 -1.57 -4.67
C SER A 61 17.92 -1.24 -3.82
N LYS A 62 18.00 -1.74 -2.59
CA LYS A 62 19.06 -1.44 -1.63
C LYS A 62 19.73 -2.73 -1.18
#